data_AF-A0A251Q9X0-F1
#
_entry.id   AF-A0A251Q9X0-F1
#
_cell.length_a   1.000
_cell.length_b   1.000
_cell.length_c   1.000
_cell.angle_alpha   90.00
_cell.angle_beta   90.00
_cell.angle_gamma   90.00
#
_symmetry.space_group_name_H-M   'P 1'
#
loop_
_entity.id
_entity.type
_entity.pdbx_description
1 polymer ?
#
loop_
_entity_poly.entity_id
_entity_poly.type
_entity_poly.pdbx_seq_one_letter_code
_entity_poly.pdbx_strand_id
1 'polypeptide(L)'
;MFNNNSISISVSDDEPDELGRMRVRVRRKRKKPGHRLKNEFLHRVVRKLVRYWALLIFLPALGLLLYEASRIGRKPRSVANTELGASEKSTLVDSELSNVTNPSLEKKSDGNLNRLDATTRVVGGVRQRCLKILSPEELEHLEIPVREEANSPVSKVLYISENDTPFLGGNSTLSQEHTDATRFNLFTGSQTLDQRSKTFKVNETVSMNCGFYSENGGFKISNEDKDYMQSCKVVVSTCAFGGGDDLYQPIGMSEESLRKVCYVAFWDEVTLSSQESAEHRIDGYGFIGKWRIVVVRDLPFADQRLNGKIPKMLAHRLFPHAKYSIWVDSKSQFRRDPLGVLEALLWRSNSVLAISEHGARSSVYDEAKAVVKKNKAKPEEVEVQLSQYRHDGLPEDKRFNGKKVHF
;
A
#
# COMPACT_ATOMS: atom_id res chain seq x y z
N MET A 1 19.79 8.81 -32.07
CA MET A 1 20.23 9.78 -31.04
C MET A 1 19.00 10.21 -30.25
N PHE A 2 18.78 9.64 -29.07
CA PHE A 2 17.64 9.99 -28.22
C PHE A 2 18.01 11.22 -27.39
N ASN A 3 17.23 12.30 -27.53
CA ASN A 3 17.44 13.53 -26.79
C ASN A 3 17.05 13.30 -25.31
N ASN A 4 18.01 13.42 -24.40
CA ASN A 4 17.88 13.09 -22.99
C ASN A 4 17.25 14.24 -22.18
N ASN A 5 15.92 14.32 -22.16
CA ASN A 5 15.20 15.23 -21.28
C ASN A 5 14.69 14.48 -20.04
N SER A 6 15.53 14.36 -19.00
CA SER A 6 15.11 13.77 -17.71
C SER A 6 14.95 14.85 -16.64
N ILE A 7 13.74 15.02 -16.09
CA ILE A 7 13.47 15.95 -14.98
C ILE A 7 13.64 15.17 -13.66
N SER A 8 14.48 15.63 -12.73
CA SER A 8 14.62 15.02 -11.39
C SER A 8 13.76 15.78 -10.40
N ILE A 9 13.04 15.04 -9.57
CA ILE A 9 12.34 15.56 -8.40
C ILE A 9 12.88 14.81 -7.20
N SER A 10 13.69 15.49 -6.39
CA SER A 10 14.17 14.98 -5.11
C SER A 10 13.07 15.17 -4.06
N VAL A 11 12.61 14.08 -3.47
CA VAL A 11 11.76 14.06 -2.27
C VAL A 11 12.68 13.79 -1.08
N SER A 12 12.70 14.69 -0.10
CA SER A 12 13.47 14.51 1.16
C SER A 12 12.65 13.64 2.10
N ASP A 13 13.18 12.49 2.49
CA ASP A 13 12.67 11.62 3.56
C ASP A 13 13.48 11.87 4.84
N ASP A 14 13.56 13.13 5.27
CA ASP A 14 14.17 13.48 6.55
C ASP A 14 13.13 13.36 7.67
N GLU A 15 12.73 12.12 7.98
CA GLU A 15 12.18 11.78 9.29
C GLU A 15 12.81 10.44 9.73
N PRO A 16 13.49 10.40 10.89
CA PRO A 16 13.86 9.12 11.49
C PRO A 16 12.58 8.39 11.93
N ASP A 17 12.33 7.22 11.33
CA ASP A 17 11.25 6.26 11.65
C ASP A 17 11.38 5.66 13.09
N GLU A 18 11.53 6.48 14.13
CA GLU A 18 11.58 6.04 15.54
C GLU A 18 10.21 6.00 16.23
N LEU A 19 9.13 6.44 15.57
CA LEU A 19 7.78 6.42 16.16
C LEU A 19 6.85 5.35 15.55
N GLY A 20 7.41 4.19 15.25
CA GLY A 20 6.62 2.96 15.13
C GLY A 20 6.19 2.46 16.50
N ARG A 21 5.11 3.01 17.07
CA ARG A 21 4.49 2.43 18.28
C ARG A 21 4.24 0.94 18.06
N MET A 22 4.96 0.16 18.85
CA MET A 22 4.97 -1.30 18.90
C MET A 22 3.56 -1.83 19.21
N ARG A 23 2.74 -2.09 18.18
CA ARG A 23 1.59 -2.99 18.35
C ARG A 23 2.11 -4.41 18.40
N VAL A 24 2.01 -4.99 19.58
CA VAL A 24 2.36 -6.37 19.92
C VAL A 24 1.75 -7.32 18.88
N ARG A 25 2.61 -7.92 18.04
CA ARG A 25 2.23 -9.04 17.17
C ARG A 25 2.02 -10.27 18.03
N VAL A 26 0.78 -10.77 18.05
CA VAL A 26 0.49 -12.12 18.56
C VAL A 26 1.10 -13.15 17.60
N ARG A 27 2.21 -13.73 18.04
CA ARG A 27 2.96 -14.79 17.36
C ARG A 27 2.12 -16.07 17.33
N ARG A 28 1.48 -16.42 16.20
CA ARG A 28 0.97 -17.78 15.98
C ARG A 28 2.17 -18.72 15.77
N LYS A 29 2.58 -19.40 16.86
CA LYS A 29 3.56 -20.50 16.81
C LYS A 29 2.97 -21.68 16.02
N ARG A 30 3.74 -22.13 15.03
CA ARG A 30 3.65 -23.43 14.37
C ARG A 30 3.61 -24.54 15.43
N LYS A 31 2.50 -25.29 15.52
CA LYS A 31 2.41 -26.49 16.38
C LYS A 31 3.05 -27.67 15.65
N LYS A 32 4.10 -28.24 16.24
CA LYS A 32 4.44 -29.67 16.07
C LYS A 32 3.64 -30.48 17.13
N PRO A 33 3.30 -31.74 16.88
CA PRO A 33 2.39 -32.51 17.73
C PRO A 33 3.10 -33.01 18.99
N GLY A 34 2.43 -32.95 20.15
CA GLY A 34 2.94 -33.51 21.40
C GLY A 34 2.05 -33.26 22.63
N HIS A 35 1.50 -34.37 23.15
CA HIS A 35 0.92 -34.63 24.48
C HIS A 35 -0.25 -33.79 25.05
N ARG A 36 -1.45 -34.38 24.96
CA ARG A 36 -2.63 -34.15 25.82
C ARG A 36 -2.35 -34.68 27.23
N LEU A 37 -2.33 -33.81 28.24
CA LEU A 37 -2.85 -34.03 29.61
C LEU A 37 -2.53 -32.79 30.46
N LYS A 38 -3.48 -31.83 30.61
CA LYS A 38 -3.54 -30.84 31.73
C LYS A 38 -4.65 -29.76 31.63
N ASN A 39 -5.70 -29.93 30.81
CA ASN A 39 -6.67 -28.84 30.56
C ASN A 39 -8.03 -28.93 31.26
N GLU A 40 -8.31 -29.95 32.08
CA GLU A 40 -9.62 -30.04 32.76
C GLU A 40 -9.71 -29.26 34.07
N PHE A 41 -8.60 -29.13 34.81
CA PHE A 41 -8.61 -28.50 36.13
C PHE A 41 -8.81 -26.97 36.04
N LEU A 42 -8.16 -26.33 35.08
CA LEU A 42 -8.27 -24.88 34.82
C LEU A 42 -9.68 -24.48 34.40
N HIS A 43 -10.36 -25.29 33.58
CA HIS A 43 -11.73 -25.01 33.16
C HIS A 43 -12.74 -25.11 34.30
N ARG A 44 -12.48 -25.97 35.29
CA ARG A 44 -13.37 -26.17 36.45
C ARG A 44 -13.28 -24.99 37.43
N VAL A 45 -12.11 -24.37 37.57
CA VAL A 45 -11.88 -23.18 38.41
C VAL A 45 -12.50 -21.93 37.78
N VAL A 46 -12.30 -21.70 36.48
CA VAL A 46 -12.88 -20.55 35.76
C VAL A 46 -14.40 -20.57 35.82
N ARG A 47 -15.02 -21.74 35.69
CA ARG A 47 -16.49 -21.89 35.74
C ARG A 47 -17.07 -21.58 37.12
N LYS A 48 -16.33 -21.84 38.21
CA LYS A 48 -16.73 -21.44 39.57
C LYS A 48 -16.59 -19.92 39.79
N LEU A 49 -15.52 -19.30 39.29
CA LEU A 49 -15.32 -17.86 39.40
C LEU A 49 -16.42 -17.05 38.69
N VAL A 50 -16.83 -17.48 37.49
CA VAL A 50 -17.94 -16.84 36.76
C VAL A 50 -19.28 -16.99 37.50
N ARG A 51 -19.50 -18.12 38.18
CA ARG A 51 -20.76 -18.41 38.88
C ARG A 51 -20.95 -17.62 40.17
N TYR A 52 -19.87 -17.17 40.80
CA TYR A 52 -19.92 -16.45 42.10
C TYR A 52 -19.43 -15.01 42.03
N TRP A 53 -19.19 -14.46 40.83
CA TRP A 53 -18.69 -13.09 40.66
C TRP A 53 -19.65 -12.02 41.19
N ALA A 54 -20.97 -12.26 41.08
CA ALA A 54 -21.98 -11.37 41.66
C ALA A 54 -21.87 -11.30 43.20
N LEU A 55 -21.62 -12.42 43.89
CA LEU A 55 -21.44 -12.43 45.35
C LEU A 55 -20.20 -11.65 45.79
N LEU A 56 -19.13 -11.69 45.00
CA LEU A 56 -17.90 -10.93 45.26
C LEU A 56 -18.09 -9.40 45.17
N ILE A 57 -19.11 -8.94 44.45
CA ILE A 57 -19.44 -7.51 44.30
C ILE A 57 -20.52 -7.08 45.29
N PHE A 58 -21.54 -7.93 45.52
CA PHE A 58 -22.67 -7.58 46.39
C PHE A 58 -22.32 -7.61 47.88
N LEU A 59 -21.43 -8.51 48.34
CA LEU A 59 -21.04 -8.60 49.75
C LEU A 59 -20.30 -7.34 50.28
N PRO A 60 -19.31 -6.77 49.57
CA PRO A 60 -18.68 -5.51 49.97
C PRO A 60 -19.65 -4.32 49.98
N ALA A 61 -20.54 -4.23 48.97
CA ALA A 61 -21.51 -3.14 48.87
C ALA A 61 -22.54 -3.19 50.02
N LEU A 62 -23.00 -4.38 50.39
CA LEU A 62 -23.87 -4.58 51.56
C LEU A 62 -23.14 -4.24 52.86
N GLY A 63 -21.85 -4.58 52.98
CA GLY A 63 -21.02 -4.19 54.12
C GLY A 63 -20.87 -2.68 54.27
N LEU A 64 -20.69 -1.95 53.17
CA LEU A 64 -20.63 -0.48 53.16
C LEU A 64 -21.96 0.16 53.56
N LEU A 65 -23.09 -0.37 53.06
CA LEU A 65 -24.43 0.11 53.42
C LEU A 65 -24.74 -0.12 54.92
N LEU A 66 -24.38 -1.28 55.46
CA LEU A 66 -24.54 -1.56 56.90
C LEU A 66 -23.60 -0.71 57.76
N TYR A 67 -22.39 -0.43 57.28
CA TYR A 67 -21.44 0.47 57.94
C TYR A 67 -21.98 1.91 58.00
N GLU A 68 -22.52 2.46 56.91
CA GLU A 68 -23.13 3.79 56.92
C GLU A 68 -24.40 3.85 57.77
N ALA A 69 -25.26 2.82 57.70
CA ALA A 69 -26.43 2.72 58.57
C ALA A 69 -26.05 2.67 60.06
N SER A 70 -24.92 2.06 60.41
CA SER A 70 -24.41 2.03 61.80
C SER A 70 -23.85 3.37 62.29
N ARG A 71 -23.47 4.31 61.40
CA ARG A 71 -23.02 5.67 61.76
C ARG A 71 -24.18 6.63 62.00
N ILE A 72 -25.36 6.38 61.44
CA ILE A 72 -26.54 7.26 61.56
C ILE A 72 -27.25 7.13 62.94
N GLY A 73 -27.02 6.04 63.68
CA GLY A 73 -27.68 5.76 64.96
C GLY A 73 -26.97 6.21 66.24
N ARG A 74 -25.79 6.85 66.17
CA ARG A 74 -25.00 7.24 67.36
C ARG A 74 -24.96 8.77 67.55
N LYS A 75 -25.89 9.31 68.36
CA LYS A 75 -25.63 10.50 69.21
C LYS A 75 -25.19 9.98 70.58
N PRO A 76 -24.14 10.52 71.22
CA PRO A 76 -24.24 11.77 72.01
C PRO A 76 -22.94 12.62 71.87
N ARG A 77 -22.69 13.80 72.45
CA ARG A 77 -23.27 14.65 73.50
C ARG A 77 -22.70 16.07 73.29
N SER A 78 -23.42 17.11 73.71
CA SER A 78 -22.95 18.50 73.78
C SER A 78 -21.83 18.68 74.81
N VAL A 79 -20.90 19.64 74.59
CA VAL A 79 -20.42 20.67 75.53
C VAL A 79 -19.34 21.56 74.87
N ALA A 80 -19.65 22.86 74.82
CA ALA A 80 -18.85 24.09 74.94
C ALA A 80 -17.52 24.32 74.17
N ASN A 81 -17.61 25.33 73.30
CA ASN A 81 -16.84 26.61 73.25
C ASN A 81 -15.37 26.69 72.77
N THR A 82 -15.16 27.82 72.07
CA THR A 82 -13.90 28.57 71.86
C THR A 82 -13.06 28.08 70.68
N GLU A 83 -12.67 28.84 69.65
CA GLU A 83 -12.76 30.25 69.25
C GLU A 83 -12.20 30.35 67.81
N LEU A 84 -12.54 31.42 67.07
CA LEU A 84 -11.72 32.12 66.05
C LEU A 84 -11.19 31.30 64.84
N GLY A 85 -11.43 31.61 63.56
CA GLY A 85 -12.03 32.76 62.88
C GLY A 85 -11.79 32.67 61.36
N ALA A 86 -12.62 33.41 60.60
CA ALA A 86 -12.49 33.88 59.21
C ALA A 86 -12.22 32.84 58.09
N SER A 87 -13.21 32.44 57.28
CA SER A 87 -13.90 33.20 56.20
C SER A 87 -13.03 33.44 54.96
N GLU A 88 -13.07 32.50 54.02
CA GLU A 88 -12.89 32.77 52.59
C GLU A 88 -14.07 33.61 52.07
N LYS A 89 -13.79 34.57 51.18
CA LYS A 89 -14.60 34.75 49.97
C LYS A 89 -13.90 35.64 48.93
N SER A 90 -13.92 35.13 47.70
CA SER A 90 -14.06 35.77 46.39
C SER A 90 -13.77 37.28 46.28
N THR A 91 -13.09 37.70 45.20
CA THR A 91 -13.73 38.27 43.98
C THR A 91 -12.66 38.48 42.90
N LEU A 92 -13.06 38.29 41.64
CA LEU A 92 -12.36 38.60 40.39
C LEU A 92 -11.96 40.09 40.29
N VAL A 93 -10.90 40.40 39.53
CA VAL A 93 -10.81 41.43 38.47
C VAL A 93 -9.34 41.56 37.98
N ASP A 94 -9.19 41.71 36.67
CA ASP A 94 -7.96 41.88 35.87
C ASP A 94 -7.05 43.03 36.30
N SER A 95 -5.72 42.86 36.12
CA SER A 95 -4.85 43.92 35.60
C SER A 95 -3.50 43.37 35.12
N GLU A 96 -3.03 43.94 34.02
CA GLU A 96 -1.86 43.59 33.20
C GLU A 96 -0.50 43.86 33.89
N LEU A 97 0.53 43.04 33.60
CA LEU A 97 1.89 43.54 33.41
C LEU A 97 2.82 42.57 32.64
N SER A 98 3.28 43.04 31.47
CA SER A 98 4.60 42.89 30.82
C SER A 98 5.24 41.51 30.53
N ASN A 99 5.26 41.21 29.23
CA ASN A 99 6.36 40.67 28.40
C ASN A 99 7.69 40.29 29.06
N VAL A 100 8.07 39.00 28.92
CA VAL A 100 9.42 38.59 28.49
C VAL A 100 9.31 37.43 27.50
N THR A 101 9.99 37.62 26.38
CA THR A 101 10.10 36.82 25.15
C THR A 101 10.72 35.43 25.39
N ASN A 102 10.18 34.41 24.73
CA ASN A 102 10.97 33.29 24.19
C ASN A 102 10.36 32.87 22.84
N PRO A 103 11.14 32.87 21.74
CA PRO A 103 10.62 32.62 20.41
C PRO A 103 10.45 31.12 20.12
N SER A 104 9.39 30.82 19.36
CA SER A 104 9.22 29.65 18.50
C SER A 104 9.32 28.27 19.16
N LEU A 105 8.26 27.90 19.88
CA LEU A 105 7.66 26.58 19.71
C LEU A 105 6.41 26.79 18.85
N GLU A 106 6.61 26.85 17.54
CA GLU A 106 5.50 26.62 16.61
C GLU A 106 4.97 25.22 16.94
N LYS A 107 3.85 25.17 17.66
CA LYS A 107 2.92 24.05 17.61
C LYS A 107 2.71 23.80 16.11
N LYS A 108 3.27 22.70 15.58
CA LYS A 108 2.86 22.16 14.28
C LYS A 108 1.34 22.05 14.36
N SER A 109 0.64 23.02 13.77
CA SER A 109 -0.79 22.90 13.50
C SER A 109 -0.92 21.58 12.76
N ASP A 110 -1.81 20.68 13.21
CA ASP A 110 -2.14 19.47 12.46
C ASP A 110 -2.34 19.87 10.99
N GLY A 111 -1.33 19.56 10.18
CA GLY A 111 -1.25 20.09 8.84
C GLY A 111 -2.42 19.52 8.07
N ASN A 112 -3.26 20.37 7.49
CA ASN A 112 -4.34 19.91 6.62
C ASN A 112 -3.73 18.99 5.54
N LEU A 113 -3.95 17.69 5.68
CA LEU A 113 -3.36 16.67 4.82
C LEU A 113 -3.83 16.81 3.37
N ASN A 114 -4.83 17.66 3.07
CA ASN A 114 -5.41 17.91 1.75
C ASN A 114 -4.84 19.16 1.02
N ARG A 115 -3.74 19.78 1.48
CA ARG A 115 -3.05 20.87 0.75
C ARG A 115 -2.61 20.50 -0.67
N LEU A 116 -3.10 21.20 -1.68
CA LEU A 116 -2.70 20.99 -3.09
C LEU A 116 -1.46 21.80 -3.50
N ASP A 117 -0.77 22.40 -2.54
CA ASP A 117 0.40 23.23 -2.79
C ASP A 117 1.47 22.48 -3.58
N ALA A 118 2.03 23.17 -4.57
CA ALA A 118 3.07 22.59 -5.38
C ALA A 118 4.34 22.39 -4.53
N THR A 119 4.86 21.16 -4.49
CA THR A 119 6.22 20.90 -4.01
C THR A 119 7.20 21.74 -4.83
N THR A 120 8.03 22.52 -4.14
CA THR A 120 9.02 23.43 -4.74
C THR A 120 10.42 23.09 -4.27
N ARG A 121 11.42 23.37 -5.10
CA ARG A 121 12.84 23.36 -4.73
C ARG A 121 13.50 24.69 -5.13
N VAL A 122 14.57 25.06 -4.44
CA VAL A 122 15.37 26.23 -4.79
C VAL A 122 16.44 25.82 -5.81
N VAL A 123 16.46 26.47 -6.96
CA VAL A 123 17.49 26.28 -8.00
C VAL A 123 18.05 27.67 -8.34
N GLY A 124 19.34 27.88 -8.05
CA GLY A 124 19.99 29.18 -8.29
C GLY A 124 19.34 30.35 -7.54
N GLY A 125 18.90 30.13 -6.29
CA GLY A 125 18.21 31.15 -5.47
C GLY A 125 16.72 31.35 -5.78
N VAL A 126 16.20 30.75 -6.87
CA VAL A 126 14.79 30.88 -7.25
C VAL A 126 14.00 29.65 -6.79
N ARG A 127 12.90 29.87 -6.07
CA ARG A 127 11.96 28.81 -5.69
C ARG A 127 11.11 28.42 -6.89
N GLN A 128 11.29 27.19 -7.38
CA GLN A 128 10.58 26.68 -8.56
C GLN A 128 9.82 25.40 -8.21
N ARG A 129 8.69 25.16 -8.88
CA ARG A 129 7.93 23.90 -8.73
C ARG A 129 8.78 22.71 -9.19
N CYS A 130 8.78 21.64 -8.40
CA CYS A 130 9.50 20.40 -8.73
C CYS A 130 8.92 19.75 -9.99
N LEU A 131 7.58 19.67 -10.08
CA LEU A 131 6.87 19.22 -11.27
C LEU A 131 6.11 20.40 -11.88
N LYS A 132 6.45 20.75 -13.12
CA LYS A 132 5.78 21.82 -13.88
C LYS A 132 4.60 21.23 -14.64
N ILE A 133 3.44 21.15 -13.99
CA ILE A 133 2.17 20.78 -14.62
C ILE A 133 1.56 22.03 -15.27
N LEU A 134 0.79 21.83 -16.35
CA LEU A 134 -0.05 22.85 -16.98
C LEU A 134 -1.01 23.52 -15.97
N SER A 135 -1.49 24.71 -16.32
CA SER A 135 -2.54 25.39 -15.56
C SER A 135 -3.87 24.62 -15.59
N PRO A 136 -4.77 24.82 -14.61
CA PRO A 136 -6.10 24.20 -14.63
C PRO A 136 -6.86 24.44 -15.93
N GLU A 137 -6.78 25.64 -16.48
CA GLU A 137 -7.46 26.03 -17.73
C GLU A 137 -6.90 25.27 -18.94
N GLU A 138 -5.58 25.08 -19.01
CA GLU A 138 -4.94 24.28 -20.06
C GLU A 138 -5.28 22.79 -19.93
N LEU A 139 -5.40 22.28 -18.70
CA LEU A 139 -5.76 20.87 -18.45
C LEU A 139 -7.20 20.54 -18.87
N GLU A 140 -8.12 21.50 -18.78
CA GLU A 140 -9.51 21.32 -19.24
C GLU A 140 -9.62 21.09 -20.75
N HIS A 141 -8.66 21.62 -21.52
CA HIS A 141 -8.63 21.51 -22.98
C HIS A 141 -7.61 20.48 -23.49
N LEU A 142 -7.00 19.73 -22.57
CA LEU A 142 -5.91 18.81 -22.91
C LEU A 142 -6.47 17.53 -23.54
N GLU A 143 -6.03 17.25 -24.76
CA GLU A 143 -6.34 16.01 -25.47
C GLU A 143 -5.28 14.94 -25.26
N ILE A 144 -5.73 13.68 -25.21
CA ILE A 144 -4.81 12.54 -25.12
C ILE A 144 -4.15 12.38 -26.49
N PRO A 145 -2.81 12.43 -26.60
CA PRO A 145 -2.14 12.34 -27.89
C PRO A 145 -2.44 11.00 -28.57
N VAL A 146 -2.90 11.07 -29.83
CA VAL A 146 -2.98 9.90 -30.71
C VAL A 146 -1.56 9.60 -31.17
N ARG A 147 -0.93 8.59 -30.56
CA ARG A 147 0.31 8.03 -31.12
C ARG A 147 -0.08 7.10 -32.27
N GLU A 148 0.46 7.38 -33.46
CA GLU A 148 0.52 6.40 -34.53
C GLU A 148 1.15 5.12 -33.97
N GLU A 149 0.62 3.95 -34.36
CA GLU A 149 1.21 2.67 -33.98
C GLU A 149 2.66 2.69 -34.42
N ALA A 150 3.59 2.81 -33.46
CA ALA A 150 4.99 2.71 -33.76
C ALA A 150 5.19 1.37 -34.49
N ASN A 151 5.98 1.38 -35.57
CA ASN A 151 6.40 0.17 -36.28
C ASN A 151 7.15 -0.74 -35.30
N SER A 152 6.38 -1.52 -34.53
CA SER A 152 6.87 -2.44 -33.54
C SER A 152 7.44 -3.62 -34.29
N PRO A 153 8.68 -4.04 -34.00
CA PRO A 153 9.21 -5.27 -34.57
C PRO A 153 8.43 -6.52 -34.10
N VAL A 154 7.57 -6.37 -33.08
CA VAL A 154 6.65 -7.42 -32.60
C VAL A 154 5.26 -7.18 -33.17
N SER A 155 4.77 -8.11 -33.98
CA SER A 155 3.41 -8.14 -34.52
C SER A 155 2.48 -9.03 -33.69
N LYS A 156 3.01 -10.04 -33.00
CA LYS A 156 2.21 -10.99 -32.21
C LYS A 156 2.93 -11.44 -30.94
N VAL A 157 2.21 -11.45 -29.82
CA VAL A 157 2.67 -12.04 -28.56
C VAL A 157 1.83 -13.28 -28.25
N LEU A 158 2.49 -14.43 -28.12
CA LEU A 158 1.88 -15.70 -27.74
C LEU A 158 2.22 -16.00 -26.27
N TYR A 159 1.21 -16.39 -25.49
CA TYR A 159 1.43 -16.78 -24.10
C TYR A 159 1.42 -18.30 -23.98
N ILE A 160 2.49 -18.85 -23.43
CA ILE A 160 2.61 -20.28 -23.14
C ILE A 160 2.19 -20.49 -21.70
N SER A 161 1.20 -21.36 -21.49
CA SER A 161 0.90 -21.93 -20.18
C SER A 161 1.43 -23.36 -20.08
N GLU A 162 1.67 -23.86 -18.87
CA GLU A 162 2.17 -25.24 -18.66
C GLU A 162 1.24 -26.32 -19.24
N ASN A 163 -0.04 -26.00 -19.46
CA ASN A 163 -1.00 -26.90 -20.07
C ASN A 163 -0.87 -27.01 -21.61
N ASP A 164 -0.16 -26.09 -22.26
CA ASP A 164 -0.08 -26.01 -23.74
C ASP A 164 1.10 -26.80 -24.34
N THR A 165 1.99 -27.35 -23.50
CA THR A 165 3.09 -28.20 -23.96
C THR A 165 2.69 -29.67 -23.89
N PRO A 166 2.43 -30.36 -25.02
CA PRO A 166 2.35 -31.81 -25.01
C PRO A 166 3.71 -32.35 -24.59
N PHE A 167 3.71 -33.25 -23.61
CA PHE A 167 4.88 -33.97 -23.11
C PHE A 167 5.55 -34.73 -24.26
N LEU A 168 6.44 -34.08 -25.01
CA LEU A 168 7.31 -34.73 -25.98
C LEU A 168 8.51 -35.24 -25.19
N GLY A 169 8.50 -36.55 -24.95
CA GLY A 169 9.54 -37.28 -24.22
C GLY A 169 10.93 -37.01 -24.80
N GLY A 170 11.71 -36.25 -24.06
CA GLY A 170 13.15 -36.12 -24.24
C GLY A 170 13.79 -36.30 -22.87
N ASN A 171 14.76 -37.22 -22.79
CA ASN A 171 15.50 -37.58 -21.58
C ASN A 171 16.36 -36.42 -21.03
N SER A 172 15.73 -35.36 -20.53
CA SER A 172 16.35 -34.43 -19.60
C SER A 172 15.92 -34.87 -18.21
N THR A 173 16.87 -35.41 -17.45
CA THR A 173 16.79 -35.60 -15.99
C THR A 173 16.61 -34.24 -15.32
N LEU A 174 15.42 -33.65 -15.44
CA LEU A 174 14.93 -32.57 -14.61
C LEU A 174 14.48 -33.24 -13.31
N SER A 175 15.29 -33.01 -12.28
CA SER A 175 15.06 -33.35 -10.88
C SER A 175 13.57 -33.46 -10.54
N GLN A 176 13.21 -34.66 -10.13
CA GLN A 176 11.94 -35.17 -9.60
C GLN A 176 11.47 -34.42 -8.31
N GLU A 177 11.52 -33.09 -8.27
CA GLU A 177 11.02 -32.28 -7.15
C GLU A 177 9.82 -31.37 -7.50
N HIS A 178 9.35 -31.34 -8.75
CA HIS A 178 8.17 -30.56 -9.15
C HIS A 178 6.90 -31.41 -9.27
N THR A 179 6.60 -32.22 -8.25
CA THR A 179 5.42 -33.09 -8.25
C THR A 179 4.11 -32.43 -7.81
N ASP A 180 4.04 -31.11 -7.63
CA ASP A 180 2.75 -30.41 -7.50
C ASP A 180 2.82 -29.09 -8.28
N ALA A 181 2.02 -28.96 -9.34
CA ALA A 181 1.82 -27.70 -10.03
C ALA A 181 1.16 -26.70 -9.06
N THR A 182 1.97 -25.94 -8.33
CA THR A 182 1.45 -24.89 -7.44
C THR A 182 0.78 -23.80 -8.29
N ARG A 183 -0.27 -23.15 -7.77
CA ARG A 183 -0.92 -21.99 -8.45
C ARG A 183 0.08 -20.90 -8.88
N PHE A 184 1.21 -20.82 -8.18
CA PHE A 184 2.35 -19.98 -8.53
C PHE A 184 2.98 -20.35 -9.88
N ASN A 185 3.25 -21.64 -10.11
CA ASN A 185 3.83 -22.14 -11.37
C ASN A 185 2.86 -21.90 -12.54
N LEU A 186 1.55 -22.11 -12.30
CA LEU A 186 0.51 -21.81 -13.28
C LEU A 186 0.46 -20.31 -13.64
N PHE A 187 0.65 -19.42 -12.66
CA PHE A 187 0.62 -17.98 -12.90
C PHE A 187 1.85 -17.47 -13.65
N THR A 188 3.03 -17.85 -13.18
CA THR A 188 4.30 -17.38 -13.75
C THR A 188 4.66 -18.09 -15.05
N GLY A 189 4.16 -19.31 -15.24
CA GLY A 189 4.66 -20.28 -16.22
C GLY A 189 6.10 -20.65 -15.84
N SER A 190 6.36 -21.89 -15.44
CA SER A 190 7.72 -22.30 -15.05
C SER A 190 8.70 -22.04 -16.19
N GLN A 191 9.43 -20.93 -16.10
CA GLN A 191 10.35 -20.46 -17.14
C GLN A 191 11.78 -20.74 -16.70
N THR A 192 12.52 -21.51 -17.51
CA THR A 192 13.96 -21.71 -17.28
C THR A 192 14.74 -20.46 -17.70
N LEU A 193 15.97 -20.29 -17.17
CA LEU A 193 16.84 -19.16 -17.55
C LEU A 193 17.17 -19.15 -19.05
N ASP A 194 17.28 -20.33 -19.69
CA ASP A 194 17.47 -20.44 -21.14
C ASP A 194 16.24 -19.95 -21.92
N GLN A 195 15.04 -20.32 -21.48
CA GLN A 195 13.79 -19.83 -22.07
C GLN A 195 13.68 -18.31 -21.91
N ARG A 196 13.97 -17.78 -20.71
CA ARG A 196 14.03 -16.33 -20.46
C ARG A 196 15.00 -15.64 -21.40
N SER A 197 16.21 -16.17 -21.56
CA SER A 197 17.23 -15.60 -22.44
C SER A 197 16.78 -15.56 -23.91
N LYS A 198 16.01 -16.54 -24.36
CA LYS A 198 15.38 -16.54 -25.69
C LYS A 198 14.30 -15.45 -25.83
N THR A 199 13.52 -15.18 -24.77
CA THR A 199 12.47 -14.13 -24.81
C THR A 199 13.01 -12.71 -24.93
N PHE A 200 14.28 -12.46 -24.61
CA PHE A 200 14.91 -11.16 -24.82
C PHE A 200 15.26 -10.88 -26.30
N LYS A 201 15.21 -11.89 -27.17
CA LYS A 201 15.40 -11.72 -28.61
C LYS A 201 14.06 -11.39 -29.24
N VAL A 202 13.91 -10.13 -29.63
CA VAL A 202 12.67 -9.59 -30.21
C VAL A 202 12.53 -10.06 -31.65
N ASN A 203 11.48 -10.84 -31.92
CA ASN A 203 11.08 -11.31 -33.25
C ASN A 203 9.64 -10.83 -33.54
N GLU A 204 9.16 -11.01 -34.77
CA GLU A 204 7.78 -10.68 -35.15
C GLU A 204 6.75 -11.38 -34.25
N THR A 205 6.96 -12.68 -33.98
CA THR A 205 6.19 -13.44 -32.99
C THR A 205 7.05 -13.74 -31.78
N VAL A 206 6.65 -13.25 -30.61
CA VAL A 206 7.31 -13.51 -29.33
C VAL A 206 6.45 -14.43 -28.48
N SER A 207 7.01 -15.57 -28.07
CA SER A 207 6.37 -16.47 -27.12
C SER A 207 6.86 -16.19 -25.70
N MET A 208 5.94 -15.95 -24.76
CA MET A 208 6.26 -15.66 -23.36
C MET A 208 5.56 -16.63 -22.42
N ASN A 209 6.29 -17.20 -21.47
CA ASN A 209 5.71 -17.97 -20.38
C ASN A 209 4.96 -17.02 -19.44
N CYS A 210 3.64 -17.11 -19.39
CA CYS A 210 2.83 -16.33 -18.47
C CYS A 210 1.39 -16.86 -18.45
N GLY A 211 0.98 -17.51 -17.36
CA GLY A 211 -0.40 -17.97 -17.19
C GLY A 211 -1.29 -16.95 -16.49
N PHE A 212 -1.05 -15.64 -16.64
CA PHE A 212 -1.91 -14.60 -16.08
C PHE A 212 -3.39 -14.73 -16.51
N TYR A 213 -3.64 -15.24 -17.73
CA TYR A 213 -4.98 -15.44 -18.31
C TYR A 213 -5.39 -16.90 -18.49
N SER A 214 -4.58 -17.86 -18.02
CA SER A 214 -5.03 -19.25 -18.14
C SER A 214 -6.26 -19.44 -17.25
N GLU A 215 -7.20 -20.31 -17.63
CA GLU A 215 -8.42 -20.55 -16.83
C GLU A 215 -8.09 -20.91 -15.36
N ASN A 216 -6.91 -21.50 -15.16
CA ASN A 216 -6.40 -21.92 -13.86
C ASN A 216 -5.35 -20.96 -13.26
N GLY A 217 -4.92 -19.93 -13.99
CA GLY A 217 -3.83 -19.02 -13.60
C GLY A 217 -4.28 -17.57 -13.47
N GLY A 218 -3.75 -16.88 -12.46
CA GLY A 218 -4.11 -15.50 -12.14
C GLY A 218 -5.29 -15.38 -11.18
N PHE A 219 -5.67 -14.13 -10.93
CA PHE A 219 -6.84 -13.79 -10.12
C PHE A 219 -8.05 -13.55 -11.02
N LYS A 220 -9.24 -13.94 -10.54
CA LYS A 220 -10.50 -13.76 -11.25
C LYS A 220 -11.07 -12.37 -11.01
N ILE A 221 -11.58 -11.78 -12.09
CA ILE A 221 -12.27 -10.49 -12.12
C ILE A 221 -13.66 -10.74 -12.72
N SER A 222 -14.67 -10.01 -12.22
CA SER A 222 -16.04 -10.06 -12.76
C SER A 222 -16.08 -9.63 -14.24
N ASN A 223 -17.10 -10.04 -14.99
CA ASN A 223 -17.21 -9.62 -16.39
C ASN A 223 -17.51 -8.12 -16.48
N GLU A 224 -18.32 -7.60 -15.56
CA GLU A 224 -18.67 -6.20 -15.45
C GLU A 224 -17.42 -5.33 -15.23
N ASP A 225 -16.51 -5.76 -14.34
CA ASP A 225 -15.24 -5.07 -14.11
C ASP A 225 -14.31 -5.18 -15.31
N LYS A 226 -14.25 -6.34 -15.98
CA LYS A 226 -13.45 -6.50 -17.20
C LYS A 226 -13.92 -5.53 -18.29
N ASP A 227 -15.22 -5.41 -18.50
CA ASP A 227 -15.79 -4.51 -19.51
C ASP A 227 -15.49 -3.05 -19.17
N TYR A 228 -15.62 -2.65 -17.90
CA TYR A 228 -15.21 -1.33 -17.43
C TYR A 228 -13.72 -1.09 -17.71
N MET A 229 -12.86 -2.03 -17.33
CA MET A 229 -11.40 -1.91 -17.50
C MET A 229 -10.98 -1.88 -18.99
N GLN A 230 -11.69 -2.60 -19.86
CA GLN A 230 -11.50 -2.53 -21.32
C GLN A 230 -11.90 -1.17 -21.89
N SER A 231 -12.87 -0.47 -21.31
CA SER A 231 -13.28 0.86 -21.80
C SER A 231 -12.22 1.95 -21.55
N CYS A 232 -11.34 1.75 -20.56
CA CYS A 232 -10.39 2.76 -20.10
C CYS A 232 -9.31 3.09 -21.13
N LYS A 233 -9.13 4.39 -21.43
CA LYS A 233 -8.04 4.90 -22.29
C LYS A 233 -6.84 5.40 -21.50
N VAL A 234 -7.09 5.96 -20.33
CA VAL A 234 -6.07 6.31 -19.33
C VAL A 234 -6.55 5.77 -18.00
N VAL A 235 -5.64 5.21 -17.22
CA VAL A 235 -5.98 4.64 -15.91
C VAL A 235 -5.02 5.10 -14.82
N VAL A 236 -5.57 5.52 -13.69
CA VAL A 236 -4.86 5.58 -12.41
C VAL A 236 -5.28 4.35 -11.62
N SER A 237 -4.32 3.54 -11.18
CA SER A 237 -4.62 2.32 -10.44
C SER A 237 -3.85 2.20 -9.14
N THR A 238 -4.49 1.56 -8.17
CA THR A 238 -3.91 1.17 -6.88
C THR A 238 -4.40 -0.23 -6.49
N CYS A 239 -3.79 -0.85 -5.49
CA CYS A 239 -4.32 -2.07 -4.89
C CYS A 239 -4.13 -2.12 -3.39
N ALA A 240 -5.06 -2.73 -2.69
CA ALA A 240 -4.94 -3.07 -1.28
C ALA A 240 -5.40 -4.51 -1.07
N PHE A 241 -4.50 -5.39 -0.66
CA PHE A 241 -4.79 -6.80 -0.38
C PHE A 241 -4.51 -7.10 1.09
N GLY A 242 -5.46 -7.75 1.76
CA GLY A 242 -5.35 -8.12 3.17
C GLY A 242 -5.93 -7.15 4.19
N GLY A 243 -6.59 -6.08 3.75
CA GLY A 243 -7.33 -5.14 4.62
C GLY A 243 -6.46 -4.27 5.53
N GLY A 244 -5.17 -4.11 5.21
CA GLY A 244 -4.23 -3.35 6.04
C GLY A 244 -4.12 -1.86 5.74
N ASP A 245 -4.56 -1.44 4.55
CA ASP A 245 -4.36 -0.08 4.04
C ASP A 245 -5.71 0.64 3.84
N ASP A 246 -5.71 1.96 4.05
CA ASP A 246 -6.86 2.83 3.82
C ASP A 246 -6.97 3.22 2.33
N LEU A 247 -8.20 3.51 1.87
CA LEU A 247 -8.44 3.98 0.51
C LEU A 247 -8.44 5.51 0.44
N TYR A 248 -7.28 6.11 0.19
CA TYR A 248 -7.19 7.56 -0.01
C TYR A 248 -7.83 7.98 -1.33
N GLN A 249 -8.74 8.97 -1.27
CA GLN A 249 -9.36 9.54 -2.47
C GLN A 249 -8.37 10.41 -3.26
N PRO A 250 -8.35 10.33 -4.61
CA PRO A 250 -7.61 11.26 -5.44
C PRO A 250 -8.17 12.67 -5.26
N ILE A 251 -7.27 13.64 -5.14
CA ILE A 251 -7.60 15.06 -4.95
C ILE A 251 -6.85 15.93 -5.96
N GLY A 252 -7.45 17.05 -6.36
CA GLY A 252 -6.86 17.97 -7.33
C GLY A 252 -6.91 17.48 -8.78
N MET A 253 -7.94 16.71 -9.13
CA MET A 253 -8.25 16.32 -10.52
C MET A 253 -9.10 17.42 -11.18
N SER A 254 -8.86 17.74 -12.44
CA SER A 254 -9.78 18.56 -13.24
C SER A 254 -11.03 17.76 -13.61
N GLU A 255 -12.12 18.45 -13.95
CA GLU A 255 -13.34 17.81 -14.46
C GLU A 255 -13.05 16.98 -15.72
N GLU A 256 -12.16 17.48 -16.57
CA GLU A 256 -11.77 16.79 -17.78
C GLU A 256 -11.00 15.49 -17.50
N SER A 257 -10.12 15.49 -16.49
CA SER A 257 -9.48 14.26 -16.00
C SER A 257 -10.47 13.28 -15.41
N LEU A 258 -11.48 13.76 -14.66
CA LEU A 258 -12.53 12.89 -14.12
C LEU A 258 -13.36 12.22 -15.24
N ARG A 259 -13.51 12.88 -16.38
CA ARG A 259 -14.21 12.35 -17.55
C ARG A 259 -13.36 11.40 -18.39
N LYS A 260 -12.07 11.69 -18.58
CA LYS A 260 -11.16 10.95 -19.48
C LYS A 260 -10.40 9.80 -18.81
N VAL A 261 -10.25 9.82 -17.48
CA VAL A 261 -9.38 8.89 -16.74
C VAL A 261 -10.20 7.95 -15.85
N CYS A 262 -9.95 6.64 -15.99
CA CYS A 262 -10.46 5.66 -15.04
C CYS A 262 -9.62 5.66 -13.76
N TYR A 263 -10.28 5.56 -12.61
CA TYR A 263 -9.62 5.37 -11.32
C TYR A 263 -10.01 3.99 -10.78
N VAL A 264 -9.07 3.06 -10.69
CA VAL A 264 -9.35 1.66 -10.34
C VAL A 264 -8.57 1.23 -9.09
N ALA A 265 -9.28 0.70 -8.09
CA ALA A 265 -8.69 0.12 -6.90
C ALA A 265 -8.95 -1.39 -6.84
N PHE A 266 -7.89 -2.20 -6.84
CA PHE A 266 -7.99 -3.66 -6.74
C PHE A 266 -7.99 -4.11 -5.28
N TRP A 267 -9.03 -4.84 -4.87
CA TRP A 267 -9.19 -5.39 -3.53
C TRP A 267 -9.34 -6.91 -3.55
N ASP A 268 -8.95 -7.57 -2.46
CA ASP A 268 -9.31 -8.96 -2.21
C ASP A 268 -10.53 -9.02 -1.27
N GLU A 269 -11.09 -10.22 -1.09
CA GLU A 269 -12.28 -10.41 -0.25
C GLU A 269 -12.03 -9.99 1.21
N VAL A 270 -10.78 -10.14 1.69
CA VAL A 270 -10.37 -9.70 3.03
C VAL A 270 -10.42 -8.18 3.14
N THR A 271 -9.85 -7.45 2.17
CA THR A 271 -9.93 -5.99 2.14
C THR A 271 -11.39 -5.54 2.05
N LEU A 272 -12.20 -6.15 1.19
CA LEU A 272 -13.63 -5.83 1.07
C LEU A 272 -14.33 -5.91 2.43
N SER A 273 -14.23 -7.06 3.12
CA SER A 273 -14.87 -7.23 4.43
C SER A 273 -14.34 -6.25 5.50
N SER A 274 -13.05 -5.93 5.45
CA SER A 274 -12.45 -4.95 6.38
C SER A 274 -13.00 -3.54 6.16
N GLN A 275 -13.18 -3.14 4.91
CA GLN A 275 -13.64 -1.81 4.52
C GLN A 275 -15.14 -1.65 4.77
N GLU A 276 -15.94 -2.69 4.49
CA GLU A 276 -17.36 -2.72 4.85
C GLU A 276 -17.58 -2.60 6.38
N SER A 277 -16.71 -3.23 7.17
CA SER A 277 -16.74 -3.13 8.64
C SER A 277 -16.36 -1.73 9.14
N ALA A 278 -15.60 -0.98 8.36
CA ALA A 278 -15.25 0.42 8.61
C ALA A 278 -16.26 1.40 7.97
N GLU A 279 -17.42 0.91 7.54
CA GLU A 279 -18.49 1.69 6.89
C GLU A 279 -18.12 2.28 5.51
N HIS A 280 -17.02 1.84 4.91
CA HIS A 280 -16.65 2.17 3.53
C HIS A 280 -17.29 1.17 2.56
N ARG A 281 -18.56 1.42 2.24
CA ARG A 281 -19.32 0.54 1.34
C ARG A 281 -19.19 0.98 -0.11
N ILE A 282 -19.07 -0.02 -0.98
CA ILE A 282 -19.17 0.15 -2.42
C ILE A 282 -20.61 0.58 -2.75
N ASP A 283 -20.76 1.63 -3.56
CA ASP A 283 -22.07 2.11 -3.99
C ASP A 283 -22.73 1.17 -5.02
N GLY A 284 -23.98 1.47 -5.41
CA GLY A 284 -24.73 0.67 -6.38
C GLY A 284 -24.12 0.61 -7.78
N TYR A 285 -23.14 1.47 -8.07
CA TYR A 285 -22.41 1.52 -9.34
C TYR A 285 -21.01 0.90 -9.24
N GLY A 286 -20.63 0.33 -8.09
CA GLY A 286 -19.34 -0.31 -7.87
C GLY A 286 -18.20 0.66 -7.50
N PHE A 287 -18.50 1.86 -7.00
CA PHE A 287 -17.52 2.88 -6.66
C PHE A 287 -17.45 3.17 -5.16
N ILE A 288 -16.28 3.67 -4.74
CA ILE A 288 -16.12 4.40 -3.48
C ILE A 288 -15.45 5.73 -3.81
N GLY A 289 -16.24 6.81 -3.77
CA GLY A 289 -15.81 8.11 -4.25
C GLY A 289 -15.43 8.03 -5.74
N LYS A 290 -14.17 8.35 -6.08
CA LYS A 290 -13.70 8.30 -7.47
C LYS A 290 -13.28 6.89 -7.92
N TRP A 291 -12.98 5.99 -6.98
CA TRP A 291 -12.41 4.69 -7.28
C TRP A 291 -13.49 3.67 -7.68
N ARG A 292 -13.37 3.09 -8.88
CA ARG A 292 -14.02 1.80 -9.22
C ARG A 292 -13.34 0.72 -8.40
N ILE A 293 -14.11 0.00 -7.57
CA ILE A 293 -13.58 -1.09 -6.76
C ILE A 293 -13.67 -2.39 -7.56
N VAL A 294 -12.53 -2.99 -7.86
CA VAL A 294 -12.43 -4.28 -8.55
C VAL A 294 -12.04 -5.33 -7.52
N VAL A 295 -12.99 -6.19 -7.15
CA VAL A 295 -12.75 -7.26 -6.19
C VAL A 295 -12.21 -8.49 -6.94
N VAL A 296 -10.98 -8.87 -6.62
CA VAL A 296 -10.30 -10.01 -7.24
C VAL A 296 -10.39 -11.25 -6.35
N ARG A 297 -10.50 -12.42 -6.99
CA ARG A 297 -10.54 -13.73 -6.31
C ARG A 297 -9.40 -14.63 -6.77
N ASP A 298 -9.17 -15.71 -6.06
CA ASP A 298 -8.19 -16.75 -6.44
C ASP A 298 -6.74 -16.23 -6.59
N LEU A 299 -6.31 -15.34 -5.68
CA LEU A 299 -4.95 -14.80 -5.66
C LEU A 299 -3.87 -15.91 -5.75
N PRO A 300 -2.86 -15.76 -6.62
CA PRO A 300 -1.88 -16.84 -6.87
C PRO A 300 -0.81 -16.98 -5.78
N PHE A 301 -0.59 -15.94 -4.95
CA PHE A 301 0.42 -15.96 -3.90
C PHE A 301 -0.22 -15.93 -2.51
N ALA A 302 0.38 -16.65 -1.55
CA ALA A 302 0.03 -16.51 -0.14
C ALA A 302 0.47 -15.14 0.44
N ASP A 303 1.52 -14.54 -0.12
CA ASP A 303 2.00 -13.21 0.27
C ASP A 303 1.26 -12.12 -0.53
N GLN A 304 0.45 -11.32 0.17
CA GLN A 304 -0.31 -10.20 -0.38
C GLN A 304 0.59 -9.15 -1.06
N ARG A 305 1.84 -8.99 -0.60
CA ARG A 305 2.80 -8.06 -1.20
C ARG A 305 3.22 -8.49 -2.60
N LEU A 306 3.27 -9.80 -2.85
CA LEU A 306 3.53 -10.34 -4.19
C LEU A 306 2.30 -10.20 -5.08
N ASN A 307 1.11 -10.46 -4.54
CA ASN A 307 -0.14 -10.21 -5.27
C ASN A 307 -0.27 -8.75 -5.72
N GLY A 308 0.12 -7.79 -4.89
CA GLY A 308 0.07 -6.36 -5.24
C GLY A 308 1.01 -5.97 -6.39
N LYS A 309 2.05 -6.76 -6.68
CA LYS A 309 2.90 -6.55 -7.86
C LYS A 309 2.16 -6.84 -9.16
N ILE A 310 1.10 -7.64 -9.13
CA ILE A 310 0.37 -8.06 -10.33
C ILE A 310 -0.31 -6.86 -11.00
N PRO A 311 -1.23 -6.11 -10.34
CA PRO A 311 -1.84 -4.94 -10.96
C PRO A 311 -0.85 -3.80 -11.22
N LYS A 312 0.25 -3.74 -10.45
CA LYS A 312 1.35 -2.80 -10.69
C LYS A 312 2.10 -3.07 -11.99
N MET A 313 2.50 -4.32 -12.23
CA MET A 313 3.39 -4.67 -13.35
C MET A 313 2.63 -5.05 -14.62
N LEU A 314 1.40 -5.54 -14.49
CA LEU A 314 0.60 -6.07 -15.60
C LEU A 314 -0.59 -5.17 -15.96
N ALA A 315 -0.46 -3.85 -15.75
CA ALA A 315 -1.48 -2.87 -16.13
C ALA A 315 -1.85 -2.98 -17.62
N HIS A 316 -0.86 -3.20 -18.50
CA HIS A 316 -1.07 -3.39 -19.95
C HIS A 316 -1.96 -4.61 -20.29
N ARG A 317 -2.07 -5.59 -19.39
CA ARG A 317 -2.98 -6.73 -19.54
C ARG A 317 -4.35 -6.38 -18.99
N LEU A 318 -4.38 -5.91 -17.75
CA LEU A 318 -5.62 -5.53 -17.07
C LEU A 318 -6.43 -4.50 -17.85
N PHE A 319 -5.76 -3.58 -18.55
CA PHE A 319 -6.39 -2.50 -19.31
C PHE A 319 -5.94 -2.55 -20.78
N PRO A 320 -6.46 -3.49 -21.59
CA PRO A 320 -5.91 -3.78 -22.92
C PRO A 320 -6.06 -2.63 -23.92
N HIS A 321 -6.97 -1.68 -23.66
CA HIS A 321 -7.16 -0.49 -24.49
C HIS A 321 -6.65 0.80 -23.87
N ALA A 322 -6.01 0.73 -22.69
CA ALA A 322 -5.38 1.89 -22.09
C ALA A 322 -4.08 2.22 -22.82
N LYS A 323 -3.91 3.50 -23.17
CA LYS A 323 -2.68 4.04 -23.78
C LYS A 323 -1.67 4.47 -22.72
N TYR A 324 -2.16 4.87 -21.55
CA TYR A 324 -1.33 5.31 -20.43
C TYR A 324 -1.88 4.75 -19.12
N SER A 325 -0.97 4.42 -18.19
CA SER A 325 -1.33 4.01 -16.83
C SER A 325 -0.43 4.69 -15.81
N ILE A 326 -1.00 5.04 -14.66
CA ILE A 326 -0.30 5.57 -13.50
C ILE A 326 -0.55 4.61 -12.33
N TRP A 327 0.52 4.04 -11.79
CA TRP A 327 0.44 3.25 -10.56
C TRP A 327 0.62 4.14 -9.33
N VAL A 328 -0.25 3.97 -8.34
CA VAL A 328 -0.18 4.64 -7.03
C VAL A 328 -0.20 3.57 -5.93
N ASP A 329 0.82 3.57 -5.06
CA ASP A 329 0.85 2.69 -3.89
C ASP A 329 -0.31 3.02 -2.95
N SER A 330 -0.97 2.01 -2.37
CA SER A 330 -2.16 2.19 -1.51
C SER A 330 -1.91 3.09 -0.30
N LYS A 331 -0.67 3.21 0.14
CA LYS A 331 -0.28 4.08 1.26
C LYS A 331 -0.07 5.54 0.84
N SER A 332 -0.14 5.82 -0.45
CA SER A 332 0.03 7.15 -1.02
C SER A 332 -1.30 7.70 -1.51
N GLN A 333 -1.55 8.98 -1.25
CA GLN A 333 -2.65 9.70 -1.88
C GLN A 333 -2.20 10.29 -3.21
N PHE A 334 -3.00 10.13 -4.27
CA PHE A 334 -2.74 10.77 -5.56
C PHE A 334 -3.30 12.20 -5.56
N ARG A 335 -2.42 13.20 -5.73
CA ARG A 335 -2.72 14.62 -5.44
C ARG A 335 -2.51 15.57 -6.61
N ARG A 336 -2.26 15.04 -7.80
CA ARG A 336 -1.98 15.82 -9.00
C ARG A 336 -2.80 15.30 -10.15
N ASP A 337 -3.27 16.21 -10.98
CA ASP A 337 -4.05 15.87 -12.16
C ASP A 337 -3.31 14.84 -13.06
N PRO A 338 -3.94 13.70 -13.39
CA PRO A 338 -3.28 12.62 -14.11
C PRO A 338 -2.90 13.00 -15.54
N LEU A 339 -3.75 13.76 -16.25
CA LEU A 339 -3.41 14.23 -17.59
C LEU A 339 -2.22 15.18 -17.53
N GLY A 340 -2.19 16.07 -16.54
CA GLY A 340 -1.05 16.95 -16.28
C GLY A 340 0.24 16.21 -15.91
N VAL A 341 0.14 15.11 -15.16
CA VAL A 341 1.30 14.25 -14.83
C VAL A 341 1.83 13.54 -16.08
N LEU A 342 0.94 12.98 -16.91
CA LEU A 342 1.32 12.31 -18.17
C LEU A 342 1.92 13.30 -19.16
N GLU A 343 1.32 14.48 -19.29
CA GLU A 343 1.82 15.55 -20.14
C GLU A 343 3.23 15.96 -19.74
N ALA A 344 3.44 16.25 -18.46
CA ALA A 344 4.71 16.74 -17.95
C ALA A 344 5.83 15.68 -18.00
N LEU A 345 5.51 14.41 -17.75
CA LEU A 345 6.52 13.35 -17.59
C LEU A 345 6.72 12.50 -18.83
N LEU A 346 5.67 12.26 -19.63
CA LEU A 346 5.73 11.38 -20.78
C LEU A 346 5.60 12.14 -22.10
N TRP A 347 4.61 13.03 -22.24
CA TRP A 347 4.31 13.62 -23.56
C TRP A 347 5.34 14.67 -23.98
N ARG A 348 5.69 15.62 -23.10
CA ARG A 348 6.70 16.66 -23.38
C ARG A 348 8.07 16.11 -23.75
N SER A 349 8.46 15.01 -23.11
CA SER A 349 9.77 14.38 -23.28
C SER A 349 9.75 13.23 -24.30
N ASN A 350 8.58 12.89 -24.83
CA ASN A 350 8.33 11.68 -25.61
C ASN A 350 8.85 10.40 -24.92
N SER A 351 8.74 10.33 -23.60
CA SER A 351 9.16 9.16 -22.81
C SER A 351 8.11 8.05 -22.83
N VAL A 352 8.57 6.81 -22.64
CA VAL A 352 7.70 5.61 -22.53
C VAL A 352 7.36 5.25 -21.09
N LEU A 353 8.15 5.74 -20.13
CA LEU A 353 8.02 5.41 -18.72
C LEU A 353 8.59 6.55 -17.86
N ALA A 354 7.93 6.80 -16.73
CA ALA A 354 8.40 7.68 -15.68
C ALA A 354 8.32 6.96 -14.34
N ILE A 355 9.37 7.06 -13.54
CA ILE A 355 9.46 6.48 -12.20
C ILE A 355 10.03 7.55 -11.27
N SER A 356 9.54 7.62 -10.04
CA SER A 356 10.12 8.48 -9.01
C SER A 356 11.55 8.06 -8.67
N GLU A 357 12.40 9.05 -8.43
CA GLU A 357 13.75 8.80 -7.93
C GLU A 357 13.68 8.22 -6.50
N HIS A 358 14.43 7.16 -6.23
CA HIS A 358 14.46 6.57 -4.89
C HIS A 358 15.24 7.51 -3.94
N GLY A 359 14.61 7.97 -2.85
CA GLY A 359 15.24 8.94 -1.93
C GLY A 359 16.54 8.44 -1.27
N ALA A 360 16.53 7.22 -0.73
CA ALA A 360 17.67 6.70 0.02
C ALA A 360 18.76 6.02 -0.84
N ARG A 361 18.42 4.98 -1.62
CA ARG A 361 19.38 4.04 -2.21
C ARG A 361 19.53 4.23 -3.72
N SER A 362 20.75 4.07 -4.22
CA SER A 362 21.14 4.26 -5.63
C SER A 362 21.60 2.97 -6.32
N SER A 363 21.64 1.86 -5.59
CA SER A 363 21.96 0.53 -6.13
C SER A 363 20.91 -0.52 -5.74
N VAL A 364 20.60 -1.42 -6.67
CA VAL A 364 19.77 -2.62 -6.43
C VAL A 364 20.43 -3.55 -5.40
N TYR A 365 21.76 -3.55 -5.34
CA TYR A 365 22.53 -4.34 -4.38
C TYR A 365 22.40 -3.79 -2.96
N ASP A 366 22.28 -2.46 -2.82
CA ASP A 366 21.96 -1.83 -1.54
C ASP A 366 20.48 -2.01 -1.15
N GLU A 367 19.57 -1.99 -2.13
CA GLU A 367 18.17 -2.36 -1.90
C GLU A 367 18.06 -3.79 -1.38
N ALA A 368 18.83 -4.73 -1.94
CA ALA A 368 18.85 -6.12 -1.51
C ALA A 368 19.27 -6.29 -0.05
N LYS A 369 20.30 -5.55 0.40
CA LYS A 369 20.69 -5.51 1.82
C LYS A 369 19.52 -5.03 2.70
N ALA A 370 18.79 -4.00 2.25
CA ALA A 370 17.62 -3.49 2.96
C ALA A 370 16.45 -4.49 2.98
N VAL A 371 16.21 -5.21 1.89
CA VAL A 371 15.19 -6.27 1.77
C VAL A 371 15.46 -7.37 2.80
N VAL A 372 16.70 -7.83 2.89
CA VAL A 372 17.11 -8.85 3.87
C VAL A 372 16.99 -8.30 5.30
N LYS A 373 17.54 -7.11 5.57
CA LYS A 373 17.47 -6.47 6.90
C LYS A 373 16.04 -6.26 7.38
N LYS A 374 15.12 -5.92 6.48
CA LYS A 374 13.69 -5.71 6.76
C LYS A 374 12.87 -7.01 6.76
N ASN A 375 13.50 -8.18 6.61
CA ASN A 375 12.84 -9.49 6.51
C ASN A 375 11.74 -9.52 5.44
N LYS A 376 11.98 -8.85 4.31
CA LYS A 376 11.04 -8.84 3.17
C LYS A 376 11.14 -10.11 2.32
N ALA A 377 12.32 -10.70 2.24
CA ALA A 377 12.62 -11.98 1.60
C ALA A 377 13.76 -12.68 2.35
N LYS A 378 13.97 -13.98 2.10
CA LYS A 378 15.08 -14.71 2.75
C LYS A 378 16.42 -14.33 2.12
N PRO A 379 17.53 -14.34 2.90
CA PRO A 379 18.86 -14.07 2.35
C PRO A 379 19.22 -14.94 1.14
N GLU A 380 18.89 -16.23 1.19
CA GLU A 380 19.23 -17.19 0.13
C GLU A 380 18.47 -16.90 -1.17
N GLU A 381 17.18 -16.56 -1.06
CA GLU A 381 16.33 -16.18 -2.20
C GLU A 381 16.85 -14.88 -2.86
N VAL A 382 17.32 -13.92 -2.04
CA VAL A 382 17.89 -12.67 -2.53
C VAL A 382 19.23 -12.89 -3.22
N GLU A 383 20.09 -13.76 -2.68
CA GLU A 383 21.42 -14.02 -3.28
C GLU A 383 21.32 -14.67 -4.66
N VAL A 384 20.36 -15.60 -4.86
CA VAL A 384 20.07 -16.19 -6.18
C VAL A 384 19.71 -15.09 -7.19
N GLN A 385 18.83 -14.16 -6.80
CA GLN A 385 18.43 -13.04 -7.66
C GLN A 385 19.59 -12.10 -7.98
N LEU A 386 20.41 -11.75 -6.99
CA LEU A 386 21.57 -10.87 -7.17
C LEU A 386 22.64 -11.51 -8.06
N SER A 387 22.87 -12.81 -7.90
CA SER A 387 23.79 -13.56 -8.75
C SER A 387 23.35 -13.52 -10.21
N GLN A 388 22.03 -13.69 -10.47
CA GLN A 388 21.50 -13.54 -11.82
C GLN A 388 21.67 -12.11 -12.35
N TYR A 389 21.42 -11.09 -11.53
CA TYR A 389 21.64 -9.70 -11.95
C TYR A 389 23.10 -9.42 -12.34
N ARG A 390 24.06 -9.92 -11.57
CA ARG A 390 25.49 -9.81 -11.94
C ARG A 390 25.79 -10.54 -13.24
N HIS A 391 25.24 -11.74 -13.41
CA HIS A 391 25.39 -12.51 -14.64
C HIS A 391 24.79 -11.79 -15.86
N ASP A 392 23.64 -11.14 -15.70
CA ASP A 392 22.98 -10.33 -16.71
C ASP A 392 23.71 -8.99 -16.98
N GLY A 393 24.83 -8.72 -16.31
CA GLY A 393 25.63 -7.51 -16.48
C GLY A 393 25.02 -6.27 -15.83
N LEU A 394 24.18 -6.43 -14.80
CA LEU A 394 23.64 -5.31 -14.06
C LEU A 394 24.78 -4.62 -13.27
N PRO A 395 25.10 -3.34 -13.54
CA PRO A 395 26.19 -2.65 -12.87
C PRO A 395 25.87 -2.37 -11.40
N GLU A 396 26.92 -2.36 -10.58
CA GLU A 396 26.85 -2.11 -9.14
C GLU A 396 26.33 -0.70 -8.78
N ASP A 397 26.68 0.32 -9.58
CA ASP A 397 26.16 1.69 -9.45
C ASP A 397 25.29 2.05 -10.66
N LYS A 398 23.98 1.80 -10.57
CA LYS A 398 23.00 2.25 -11.58
C LYS A 398 22.36 3.55 -11.16
N ARG A 399 23.03 4.63 -11.55
CA ARG A 399 22.37 5.90 -11.79
C ARG A 399 21.80 5.92 -13.21
N PHE A 400 20.49 5.93 -13.37
CA PHE A 400 19.88 6.15 -14.68
C PHE A 400 19.89 7.65 -14.98
N ASN A 401 20.66 8.08 -15.99
CA ASN A 401 20.90 9.50 -16.27
C ASN A 401 21.37 10.32 -15.04
N GLY A 402 22.25 9.73 -14.22
CA GLY A 402 22.77 10.38 -13.00
C GLY A 402 21.88 10.29 -11.76
N LYS A 403 20.69 9.66 -11.86
CA LYS A 403 19.65 9.62 -10.80
C LYS A 403 19.44 8.23 -10.23
N LYS A 404 19.00 8.16 -8.97
CA LYS A 404 18.76 6.91 -8.24
C LYS A 404 17.47 6.22 -8.74
N VAL A 405 17.58 5.14 -9.51
CA VAL A 405 16.40 4.42 -10.03
C VAL A 405 16.56 2.91 -9.88
N HIS A 406 15.58 2.25 -9.26
CA HIS A 406 15.46 0.78 -9.20
C HIS A 406 14.03 0.37 -9.56
N PHE A 407 13.90 -0.69 -10.37
CA PHE A 407 12.64 -1.24 -10.87
C PHE A 407 12.02 -2.26 -9.91
#